data_AF-A0A373N3M7-F1
#
_entry.id   AF-A0A373N3M7-F1
#
_cell.length_a   1.000
_cell.length_b   1.000
_cell.length_c   1.000
_cell.angle_alpha   90.00
_cell.angle_beta   90.00
_cell.angle_gamma   90.00
#
_symmetry.space_group_name_H-M   'P 1'
#
loop_
_entity.id
_entity.type
_entity.pdbx_description
1 polymer ?
#
loop_
_entity_poly.entity_id
_entity_poly.type
_entity_poly.pdbx_seq_one_letter_code
_entity_poly.pdbx_strand_id
1 'polypeptide(L)'
;MYYTQEQIDRANQADLVSFLQSQGEQLTRAGNEYRWKRHDSLTVRGNKWYRHSQSKGGAPIDFVMEFFGKSFTEAVELLAGEKGATPPPDRPSPASFSDFRLPPRSTDNRTARNYLTAARRIDEDVTGFFFASGDIYEDATHHNAVFVGRDESGIPRYAHQRGTAGSFRLDVKGSDKAFNFCYRGEGERLFVFEAPIDLLSFLCLFKKDWQKQSYLALGGVGEKALLRFLSDRPNIKTVYLCLDSDNAGNDACSRLAELVPEGLTVHRLLPLYKDWNEVLQHRAEIADGKYIREAIYGLKEPPQEETVEIIRMSEVDTQTVEWLWEPYIPFGKVTIVQGNPGEGKTTFALRLAAACTTGGTLPGMKPLPPFQVIYQTAEDGLGDTVKPRLMEAEADLDRVLVIDEAKRELTLSDERIEKAITQNGARL
;
A
#
# COMPACT_ATOMS: atom_id res chain seq x y z
N MET A 1 31.24 -12.48 23.38
CA MET A 1 31.39 -13.95 23.56
C MET A 1 31.68 -14.55 22.20
N TYR A 2 32.54 -15.58 22.12
CA TYR A 2 32.87 -16.24 20.87
C TYR A 2 32.21 -17.62 20.81
N TYR A 3 31.67 -17.96 19.65
CA TYR A 3 31.10 -19.27 19.34
C TYR A 3 31.93 -19.94 18.24
N THR A 4 32.23 -21.23 18.38
CA THR A 4 32.91 -21.99 17.33
C THR A 4 32.00 -22.13 16.09
N GLN A 5 32.58 -22.39 14.93
CA GLN A 5 31.79 -22.63 13.71
C GLN A 5 30.80 -23.80 13.92
N GLU A 6 31.21 -24.84 14.65
CA GLU A 6 30.33 -25.95 15.02
C GLU A 6 29.13 -25.53 15.89
N GLN A 7 29.33 -24.57 16.81
CA GLN A 7 28.24 -24.03 17.63
C GLN A 7 27.27 -23.17 16.80
N ILE A 8 27.80 -22.40 15.84
CA ILE A 8 27.00 -21.59 14.90
C ILE A 8 26.19 -22.52 13.97
N ASP A 9 26.82 -23.57 13.44
CA ASP A 9 26.17 -24.54 12.57
C ASP A 9 25.08 -25.30 13.33
N ARG A 10 25.32 -25.65 14.60
CA ARG A 10 24.32 -26.27 15.48
C ARG A 10 23.14 -25.33 15.75
N ALA A 11 23.40 -24.06 16.05
CA ALA A 11 22.35 -23.06 16.22
C ALA A 11 21.51 -22.88 14.93
N ASN A 12 22.13 -22.96 13.74
CA ASN A 12 21.42 -22.92 12.46
C ASN A 12 20.69 -24.23 12.09
N GLN A 13 20.94 -25.31 12.82
CA GLN A 13 20.20 -26.57 12.71
C GLN A 13 19.05 -26.66 13.73
N ALA A 14 18.89 -25.66 14.60
CA ALA A 14 17.82 -25.64 15.60
C ALA A 14 16.43 -25.72 14.96
N ASP A 15 15.56 -26.53 15.55
CA ASP A 15 14.18 -26.66 15.11
C ASP A 15 13.36 -25.45 15.59
N LEU A 16 12.93 -24.62 14.64
CA LEU A 16 12.24 -23.36 14.94
C LEU A 16 10.84 -23.58 15.52
N VAL A 17 10.21 -24.70 15.22
CA VAL A 17 8.89 -25.07 15.77
C VAL A 17 9.01 -25.29 17.28
N SER A 18 9.97 -26.12 17.69
CA SER A 18 10.27 -26.42 19.09
C SER A 18 10.73 -25.18 19.85
N PHE A 19 11.56 -24.35 19.20
CA PHE A 19 12.01 -23.08 19.75
C PHE A 19 10.82 -22.14 20.05
N LEU A 20 9.94 -21.90 19.08
CA LEU A 20 8.77 -21.03 19.27
C LEU A 20 7.84 -21.54 20.36
N GLN A 21 7.60 -22.86 20.42
CA GLN A 21 6.81 -23.46 21.49
C GLN A 21 7.45 -23.26 22.88
N SER A 22 8.78 -23.34 22.98
CA SER A 22 9.51 -23.08 24.24
C SER A 22 9.39 -21.63 24.71
N GLN A 23 9.18 -20.69 23.78
CA GLN A 23 8.95 -19.28 24.07
C GLN A 23 7.47 -18.97 24.34
N GLY A 24 6.59 -19.98 24.38
CA GLY A 24 5.16 -19.81 24.63
C GLY A 24 4.35 -19.35 23.41
N GLU A 25 4.94 -19.38 22.21
CA GLU A 25 4.29 -18.92 20.99
C GLU A 25 3.35 -19.97 20.40
N GLN A 26 2.23 -19.52 19.82
CA GLN A 26 1.22 -20.41 19.24
C GLN A 26 1.44 -20.66 17.75
N LEU A 27 1.52 -21.94 17.37
CA LEU A 27 1.65 -22.39 16.00
C LEU A 27 0.40 -23.17 15.56
N THR A 28 -0.06 -22.94 14.33
CA THR A 28 -1.12 -23.73 13.68
C THR A 28 -0.55 -24.55 12.54
N ARG A 29 -0.98 -25.81 12.42
CA ARG A 29 -0.48 -26.69 11.37
C ARG A 29 -1.13 -26.33 10.02
N ALA A 30 -0.30 -26.10 9.00
CA ALA A 30 -0.72 -25.79 7.64
C ALA A 30 -0.02 -26.75 6.66
N GLY A 31 -0.60 -27.94 6.47
CA GLY A 31 0.00 -29.00 5.66
C GLY A 31 1.30 -29.54 6.28
N ASN A 32 2.41 -29.41 5.54
CA ASN A 32 3.75 -29.84 5.96
C ASN A 32 4.55 -28.75 6.69
N GLU A 33 3.93 -27.60 6.97
CA GLU A 33 4.54 -26.45 7.62
C GLU A 33 3.69 -26.00 8.81
N TYR A 34 4.27 -25.13 9.65
CA TYR A 34 3.60 -24.51 10.78
C TYR A 34 3.49 -23.01 10.53
N ARG A 35 2.29 -22.46 10.67
CA ARG A 35 2.05 -21.01 10.61
C ARG A 35 2.11 -20.43 12.01
N TRP A 36 2.82 -19.32 12.17
CA TRP A 36 2.93 -18.65 13.47
C TRP A 36 1.80 -17.65 13.66
N LYS A 37 0.94 -17.84 14.66
CA LYS A 37 -0.25 -16.98 14.87
C LYS A 37 0.06 -15.51 15.12
N ARG A 38 1.23 -15.21 15.68
CA ARG A 38 1.66 -13.82 15.90
C ARG A 38 1.99 -13.10 14.58
N HIS A 39 2.31 -13.88 13.54
CA HIS A 39 2.64 -13.40 12.21
C HIS A 39 1.98 -14.28 11.14
N ASP A 40 0.73 -14.01 10.80
CA ASP A 40 -0.10 -14.88 9.93
C ASP A 40 0.47 -15.15 8.52
N SER A 41 1.39 -14.30 8.06
CA SER A 41 2.11 -14.47 6.80
C SER A 41 3.39 -15.31 6.89
N LEU A 42 3.76 -15.77 8.09
CA LEU A 42 5.01 -16.49 8.36
C LEU A 42 4.76 -17.98 8.56
N THR A 43 5.41 -18.80 7.75
CA THR A 43 5.47 -20.25 7.91
C THR A 43 6.86 -20.71 8.31
N VAL A 44 6.89 -21.81 9.05
CA VAL A 44 8.09 -22.46 9.56
C VAL A 44 8.06 -23.92 9.13
N ARG A 45 9.17 -24.38 8.56
CA ARG A 45 9.37 -25.77 8.14
C ARG A 45 10.73 -26.26 8.65
N GLY A 46 10.70 -26.98 9.76
CA GLY A 46 11.92 -27.46 10.44
C GLY A 46 12.79 -26.29 10.91
N ASN A 47 14.00 -26.19 10.36
CA ASN A 47 14.96 -25.12 10.67
C ASN A 47 14.90 -23.93 9.71
N LYS A 48 13.86 -23.81 8.88
CA LYS A 48 13.70 -22.67 7.96
C LYS A 48 12.38 -21.96 8.19
N TRP A 49 12.39 -20.66 7.99
CA TRP A 49 11.19 -19.83 8.03
C TRP A 49 11.04 -19.07 6.71
N TYR A 50 9.80 -18.74 6.38
CA TYR A 50 9.45 -17.97 5.19
C TYR A 50 8.26 -17.05 5.48
N ARG A 51 8.36 -15.79 5.07
CA ARG A 51 7.32 -14.77 5.21
C ARG A 51 6.76 -14.44 3.83
N HIS A 52 5.55 -14.92 3.56
CA HIS A 52 4.87 -14.79 2.28
C HIS A 52 4.56 -13.34 1.89
N SER A 53 4.29 -12.47 2.87
CA SER A 53 3.98 -11.06 2.59
C SER A 53 5.19 -10.25 2.09
N GLN A 54 6.42 -10.76 2.26
CA GLN A 54 7.66 -10.06 1.92
C GLN A 54 8.61 -10.91 1.06
N SER A 55 8.17 -12.10 0.64
CA SER A 55 8.98 -13.08 -0.11
C SER A 55 10.39 -13.31 0.48
N LYS A 56 10.49 -13.32 1.82
CA LYS A 56 11.76 -13.40 2.55
C LYS A 56 11.78 -14.65 3.44
N GLY A 57 12.92 -15.32 3.52
CA GLY A 57 13.13 -16.45 4.42
C GLY A 57 14.60 -16.58 4.84
N GLY A 58 14.87 -17.40 5.85
CA GLY A 58 16.20 -17.50 6.43
C GLY A 58 16.41 -18.70 7.35
N ALA A 59 17.58 -18.73 7.99
CA ALA A 59 17.96 -19.74 8.97
C ALA A 59 17.50 -19.34 10.39
N PRO A 60 17.62 -20.23 11.39
CA PRO A 60 17.14 -19.98 12.75
C PRO A 60 17.81 -18.78 13.44
N ILE A 61 19.10 -18.55 13.20
CA ILE A 61 19.79 -17.38 13.80
C ILE A 61 19.20 -16.08 13.24
N ASP A 62 19.02 -15.99 11.91
CA ASP A 62 18.41 -14.83 11.27
C ASP A 62 16.98 -14.60 11.76
N PHE A 63 16.23 -15.69 11.99
CA PHE A 63 14.88 -15.64 12.55
C PHE A 63 14.85 -14.96 13.92
N VAL A 64 15.72 -15.40 14.85
CA VAL A 64 15.78 -14.84 16.20
C VAL A 64 16.26 -13.40 16.18
N MET A 65 17.23 -13.08 15.32
CA MET A 65 17.68 -11.70 15.15
C MET A 65 16.57 -10.79 14.64
N GLU A 66 15.80 -11.25 13.65
CA GLU A 66 14.76 -10.46 12.99
C GLU A 66 13.48 -10.30 13.81
N PHE A 67 12.97 -11.39 14.40
CA PHE A 67 11.65 -11.36 15.07
C PHE A 67 11.73 -11.18 16.59
N PHE A 68 12.89 -11.45 17.20
CA PHE A 68 13.12 -11.25 18.63
C PHE A 68 14.08 -10.09 18.93
N GLY A 69 14.59 -9.40 17.89
CA GLY A 69 15.45 -8.22 18.04
C GLY A 69 16.77 -8.50 18.76
N LYS A 70 17.24 -9.75 18.72
CA LYS A 70 18.44 -10.20 19.43
C LYS A 70 19.70 -10.00 18.60
N SER A 71 20.83 -9.77 19.28
CA SER A 71 22.13 -9.78 18.62
C SER A 71 22.52 -11.19 18.16
N PHE A 72 23.49 -11.31 17.24
CA PHE A 72 23.97 -12.62 16.77
C PHE A 72 24.41 -13.54 17.91
N THR A 73 25.16 -13.01 18.90
CA THR A 73 25.61 -13.80 20.05
C THR A 73 24.47 -14.24 20.95
N GLU A 74 23.49 -13.37 21.17
CA GLU A 74 22.29 -13.73 21.94
C GLU A 74 21.44 -14.76 21.17
N ALA A 75 21.33 -14.64 19.86
CA ALA A 75 20.60 -15.59 19.02
C ALA A 75 21.25 -16.99 19.05
N VAL A 76 22.58 -17.07 18.97
CA VAL A 76 23.31 -18.34 19.10
C VAL A 76 23.16 -18.91 20.52
N GLU A 77 23.27 -18.09 21.57
CA GLU A 77 23.07 -18.54 22.96
C GLU A 77 21.67 -19.12 23.16
N LEU A 78 20.65 -18.44 22.64
CA LEU A 78 19.25 -18.78 22.81
C LEU A 78 18.85 -20.05 22.02
N LEU A 79 19.47 -20.29 20.87
CA LEU A 79 19.20 -21.44 20.01
C LEU A 79 20.04 -22.67 20.37
N ALA A 80 21.31 -22.48 20.78
CA ALA A 80 22.20 -23.58 21.14
C ALA A 80 22.15 -23.94 22.63
N GLY A 81 21.63 -23.06 23.50
CA GLY A 81 21.54 -23.28 24.94
C GLY A 81 22.89 -23.20 25.68
N GLU A 82 23.95 -22.73 25.02
CA GLU A 82 25.32 -22.68 25.54
C GLU A 82 25.84 -21.23 25.58
N LYS A 83 26.54 -20.86 26.66
CA LYS A 83 27.24 -19.57 26.78
C LYS A 83 28.59 -19.63 26.07
N GLY A 84 28.85 -18.67 25.17
CA GLY A 84 30.10 -18.61 24.41
C GLY A 84 31.32 -18.30 25.28
N ALA A 85 32.50 -18.74 24.84
CA ALA A 85 33.75 -18.55 25.58
C ALA A 85 34.28 -17.10 25.50
N THR A 86 35.09 -16.68 26.48
CA THR A 86 35.89 -15.45 26.42
C THR A 86 37.06 -15.60 25.43
N PRO A 87 37.32 -14.60 24.56
CA PRO A 87 38.31 -14.74 23.51
C PRO A 87 39.76 -14.65 24.05
N PRO A 88 40.73 -15.40 23.49
CA PRO A 88 42.15 -15.13 23.69
C PRO A 88 42.56 -13.79 23.06
N PRO A 89 43.57 -13.08 23.61
CA PRO A 89 43.83 -11.66 23.31
C PRO A 89 44.29 -11.35 21.87
N ASP A 90 44.68 -12.34 21.06
CA ASP A 90 45.37 -12.12 19.77
C ASP A 90 44.64 -12.65 18.52
N ARG A 91 43.30 -12.68 18.49
CA ARG A 91 42.57 -12.88 17.23
C ARG A 91 41.45 -11.88 16.99
N PRO A 92 41.33 -11.31 15.77
CA PRO A 92 40.29 -10.35 15.44
C PRO A 92 38.92 -11.02 15.51
N SER A 93 38.01 -10.37 16.23
CA SER A 93 36.66 -10.85 16.52
C SER A 93 35.80 -10.96 15.24
N PRO A 94 34.88 -11.93 15.13
CA PRO A 94 33.85 -11.92 14.09
C PRO A 94 32.93 -10.73 14.34
N ALA A 95 32.81 -9.84 13.35
CA ALA A 95 32.14 -8.55 13.46
C ALA A 95 30.71 -8.66 14.01
N SER A 96 30.50 -8.09 15.20
CA SER A 96 29.18 -7.64 15.68
C SER A 96 28.63 -6.57 14.74
N PHE A 97 27.30 -6.49 14.57
CA PHE A 97 26.56 -5.44 13.84
C PHE A 97 27.41 -4.24 13.39
N SER A 98 27.80 -4.29 12.11
CA SER A 98 28.57 -3.30 11.34
C SER A 98 29.83 -2.76 12.03
N ASP A 99 31.00 -3.12 11.50
CA ASP A 99 32.25 -2.34 11.62
C ASP A 99 32.14 -0.93 11.00
N PHE A 100 30.94 -0.35 10.91
CA PHE A 100 30.71 0.97 10.37
C PHE A 100 31.40 2.00 11.25
N ARG A 101 32.31 2.74 10.62
CA ARG A 101 32.99 3.86 11.23
C ARG A 101 33.03 5.00 10.24
N LEU A 102 32.68 6.19 10.70
CA LEU A 102 32.85 7.38 9.91
C LEU A 102 34.35 7.56 9.58
N PRO A 103 34.68 7.93 8.33
CA PRO A 103 36.01 8.38 7.97
C PRO A 103 36.54 9.45 8.95
N PRO A 104 37.85 9.45 9.26
CA PRO A 104 38.44 10.52 10.05
C PRO A 104 38.18 11.88 9.42
N ARG A 105 37.80 12.86 10.24
CA ARG A 105 37.54 14.23 9.77
C ARG A 105 38.85 14.95 9.49
N SER A 106 38.90 15.69 8.40
CA SER A 106 39.97 16.65 8.13
C SER A 106 39.97 17.76 9.20
N THR A 107 41.12 18.42 9.36
CA THR A 107 41.28 19.53 10.31
C THR A 107 40.46 20.76 9.93
N ASP A 108 40.21 20.95 8.63
CA ASP A 108 39.25 21.91 8.09
C ASP A 108 38.38 21.26 7.01
N ASN A 109 37.31 21.94 6.60
CA ASN A 109 36.42 21.45 5.54
C ASN A 109 36.60 22.23 4.23
N ARG A 110 37.79 22.81 4.00
CA ARG A 110 37.99 23.82 2.95
C ARG A 110 37.79 23.25 1.55
N THR A 111 38.31 22.06 1.29
CA THR A 111 38.25 21.41 -0.03
C THR A 111 36.83 20.97 -0.35
N ALA A 112 36.15 20.32 0.59
CA ALA A 112 34.77 19.88 0.46
C ALA A 112 33.81 21.08 0.35
N ARG A 113 34.02 22.15 1.13
CA ARG A 113 33.25 23.40 1.01
C ARG A 113 33.42 24.02 -0.37
N ASN A 114 34.65 24.24 -0.81
CA ASN A 114 34.94 24.80 -2.13
C ASN A 114 34.35 23.95 -3.26
N TYR A 115 34.39 22.62 -3.14
CA TYR A 115 33.75 21.73 -4.10
C TYR A 115 32.24 21.94 -4.16
N LEU A 116 31.54 21.94 -3.02
CA LEU A 116 30.09 22.08 -2.97
C LEU A 116 29.64 23.48 -3.43
N THR A 117 30.39 24.53 -3.11
CA THR A 117 30.00 25.91 -3.40
C THR A 117 30.47 26.37 -4.78
N ALA A 118 31.75 26.18 -5.12
CA ALA A 118 32.31 26.67 -6.37
C ALA A 118 31.99 25.73 -7.55
N ALA A 119 32.17 24.42 -7.38
CA ALA A 119 31.95 23.46 -8.46
C ALA A 119 30.47 23.05 -8.59
N ARG A 120 29.80 22.77 -7.46
CA ARG A 120 28.40 22.33 -7.44
C ARG A 120 27.38 23.46 -7.29
N ARG A 121 27.82 24.71 -7.08
CA ARG A 121 26.98 25.92 -6.96
C ARG A 121 25.93 25.86 -5.85
N ILE A 122 26.15 25.03 -4.83
CA ILE A 122 25.28 24.96 -3.65
C ILE A 122 25.57 26.19 -2.78
N ASP A 123 24.53 26.93 -2.43
CA ASP A 123 24.66 28.19 -1.70
C ASP A 123 25.21 27.96 -0.27
N GLU A 124 26.02 28.91 0.24
CA GLU A 124 26.77 28.78 1.51
C GLU A 124 25.87 28.65 2.75
N ASP A 125 24.65 29.20 2.70
CA ASP A 125 23.68 29.05 3.78
C ASP A 125 23.20 27.59 3.93
N VAL A 126 23.01 26.89 2.81
CA VAL A 126 22.64 25.47 2.79
C VAL A 126 23.84 24.60 3.16
N THR A 127 24.99 24.76 2.50
CA THR A 127 26.18 23.95 2.83
C THR A 127 26.64 24.19 4.27
N GLY A 128 26.68 25.45 4.70
CA GLY A 128 27.08 25.87 6.03
C GLY A 128 26.24 25.23 7.13
N PHE A 129 24.92 25.11 6.92
CA PHE A 129 24.02 24.42 7.84
C PHE A 129 24.45 22.96 8.07
N PHE A 130 24.65 22.18 7.00
CA PHE A 130 24.99 20.76 7.11
C PHE A 130 26.44 20.51 7.56
N PHE A 131 27.36 21.43 7.27
CA PHE A 131 28.70 21.40 7.87
C PHE A 131 28.66 21.67 9.38
N ALA A 132 27.82 22.61 9.82
CA ALA A 132 27.68 22.95 11.23
C ALA A 132 27.01 21.83 12.05
N SER A 133 26.00 21.16 11.48
CA SER A 133 25.40 19.96 12.10
C SER A 133 26.33 18.74 12.07
N GLY A 134 27.36 18.77 11.22
CA GLY A 134 28.30 17.68 11.02
C GLY A 134 27.70 16.51 10.22
N ASP A 135 26.61 16.76 9.50
CA ASP A 135 26.00 15.82 8.54
C ASP A 135 26.74 15.83 7.20
N ILE A 136 27.49 16.90 6.92
CA ILE A 136 28.49 16.94 5.87
C ILE A 136 29.85 17.29 6.48
N TYR A 137 30.90 16.61 6.06
CA TYR A 137 32.27 16.95 6.44
C TYR A 137 33.28 16.48 5.39
N GLU A 138 34.52 16.92 5.52
CA GLU A 138 35.64 16.52 4.68
C GLU A 138 36.43 15.37 5.31
N ASP A 139 36.66 14.28 4.58
CA ASP A 139 37.53 13.21 5.07
C ASP A 139 39.02 13.61 5.04
N ALA A 140 39.78 13.16 6.05
CA ALA A 140 41.17 13.58 6.26
C ALA A 140 42.17 13.04 5.23
N THR A 141 41.89 11.90 4.60
CA THR A 141 42.88 11.16 3.80
C THR A 141 42.84 11.59 2.34
N HIS A 142 41.64 11.78 1.81
CA HIS A 142 41.38 11.99 0.39
C HIS A 142 40.63 13.28 0.11
N HIS A 143 40.25 14.03 1.16
CA HIS A 143 39.51 15.29 1.04
C HIS A 143 38.20 15.14 0.25
N ASN A 144 37.52 13.99 0.35
CA ASN A 144 36.19 13.79 -0.21
C ASN A 144 35.15 14.49 0.67
N ALA A 145 34.04 14.91 0.05
CA ALA A 145 32.85 15.30 0.78
C ALA A 145 32.14 14.04 1.29
N VAL A 146 31.94 13.95 2.60
CA VAL A 146 31.23 12.85 3.26
C VAL A 146 29.84 13.31 3.68
N PHE A 147 28.81 12.60 3.24
CA PHE A 147 27.41 12.84 3.58
C PHE A 147 26.96 11.76 4.57
N VAL A 148 26.59 12.16 5.78
CA VAL A 148 26.28 11.28 6.90
C VAL A 148 24.78 11.07 7.01
N GLY A 149 24.38 9.83 7.13
CA GLY A 149 23.02 9.45 7.45
C GLY A 149 22.90 8.92 8.87
N ARG A 150 21.85 9.36 9.59
CA ARG A 150 21.66 9.13 11.03
C ARG A 150 20.30 8.50 11.31
N ASP A 151 20.25 7.71 12.38
CA ASP A 151 18.97 7.26 12.93
C ASP A 151 18.27 8.37 13.73
N GLU A 152 17.06 8.08 14.24
CA GLU A 152 16.24 9.02 15.00
C GLU A 152 16.93 9.53 16.28
N SER A 153 17.84 8.75 16.85
CA SER A 153 18.64 9.16 18.02
C SER A 153 19.85 10.03 17.67
N GLY A 154 20.07 10.31 16.39
CA GLY A 154 21.19 11.10 15.89
C GLY A 154 22.49 10.31 15.72
N ILE A 155 22.46 8.98 15.89
CA ILE A 155 23.65 8.13 15.74
C ILE A 155 23.91 7.91 14.24
N PRO A 156 25.15 8.14 13.76
CA PRO A 156 25.54 7.80 12.38
C PRO A 156 25.39 6.31 12.11
N ARG A 157 24.65 5.97 11.04
CA ARG A 157 24.47 4.59 10.55
C ARG A 157 24.91 4.42 9.11
N TYR A 158 25.10 5.51 8.39
CA TYR A 158 25.45 5.53 6.98
C TYR A 158 26.41 6.68 6.68
N ALA A 159 27.31 6.48 5.72
CA ALA A 159 28.06 7.59 5.13
C ALA A 159 28.36 7.33 3.65
N HIS A 160 28.18 8.37 2.83
CA HIS A 160 28.54 8.37 1.42
C HIS A 160 29.71 9.31 1.16
N GLN A 161 30.75 8.83 0.47
CA GLN A 161 31.91 9.63 0.08
C GLN A 161 31.81 10.06 -1.38
N ARG A 162 32.03 11.35 -1.64
CA ARG A 162 32.07 11.94 -2.98
C ARG A 162 33.39 12.67 -3.22
N GLY A 163 34.10 12.27 -4.27
CA GLY A 163 35.34 12.91 -4.69
C GLY A 163 35.18 14.38 -5.03
N THR A 164 36.12 15.20 -4.55
CA THR A 164 36.16 16.65 -4.79
C THR A 164 36.94 17.04 -6.05
N ALA A 165 37.83 16.17 -6.52
CA ALA A 165 38.64 16.40 -7.74
C ALA A 165 38.30 15.45 -8.91
N GLY A 166 37.30 14.57 -8.77
CA GLY A 166 36.97 13.55 -9.77
C GLY A 166 35.57 12.96 -9.61
N SER A 167 35.33 11.80 -10.24
CA SER A 167 34.02 11.13 -10.26
C SER A 167 33.83 10.09 -9.16
N PHE A 168 34.80 9.94 -8.25
CA PHE A 168 34.75 8.97 -7.15
C PHE A 168 33.45 9.10 -6.34
N ARG A 169 32.80 7.97 -6.10
CA ARG A 169 31.63 7.85 -5.22
C ARG A 169 31.62 6.47 -4.58
N LEU A 170 31.45 6.40 -3.26
CA LEU A 170 31.45 5.13 -2.53
C LEU A 170 30.71 5.25 -1.20
N ASP A 171 29.88 4.25 -0.88
CA ASP A 171 29.32 4.10 0.46
C ASP A 171 30.41 3.55 1.40
N VAL A 172 30.57 4.15 2.58
CA VAL A 172 31.54 3.70 3.59
C VAL A 172 31.19 2.28 4.02
N LYS A 173 32.22 1.44 4.18
CA LYS A 173 32.06 0.03 4.58
C LYS A 173 31.22 -0.08 5.86
N GLY A 174 30.23 -0.98 5.84
CA GLY A 174 29.32 -1.22 6.96
C GLY A 174 28.13 -0.28 7.02
N SER A 175 28.00 0.69 6.11
CA SER A 175 26.86 1.61 6.07
C SER A 175 25.53 0.87 5.90
N ASP A 176 24.53 1.26 6.68
CA ASP A 176 23.16 0.78 6.57
C ASP A 176 22.35 1.68 5.64
N LYS A 177 21.92 1.14 4.49
CA LYS A 177 21.14 1.84 3.47
C LYS A 177 19.72 2.22 3.90
N ALA A 178 19.29 1.85 5.10
CA ALA A 178 18.03 2.31 5.68
C ALA A 178 18.12 3.75 6.23
N PHE A 179 19.33 4.24 6.51
CA PHE A 179 19.56 5.50 7.23
C PHE A 179 20.35 6.50 6.41
N ASN A 180 20.08 6.63 5.12
CA ASN A 180 20.84 7.52 4.24
C ASN A 180 20.78 9.00 4.65
N PHE A 181 21.59 9.83 3.98
CA PHE A 181 21.62 11.28 4.18
C PHE A 181 20.21 11.88 4.02
N CYS A 182 19.76 12.59 5.06
CA CYS A 182 18.44 13.19 5.09
C CYS A 182 18.40 14.43 6.00
N TYR A 183 17.35 15.22 5.83
CA TYR A 183 16.94 16.28 6.74
C TYR A 183 15.51 16.01 7.20
N ARG A 184 15.28 16.15 8.51
CA ARG A 184 14.02 15.80 9.18
C ARG A 184 13.34 17.08 9.69
N GLY A 185 12.43 17.64 8.90
CA GLY A 185 11.57 18.77 9.30
C GLY A 185 10.32 18.32 10.05
N GLU A 186 9.52 19.27 10.54
CA GLU A 186 8.28 19.01 11.30
C GLU A 186 7.03 18.87 10.40
N GLY A 187 7.13 19.32 9.16
CA GLY A 187 6.04 19.32 8.19
C GLY A 187 5.66 17.93 7.69
N GLU A 188 4.56 17.90 6.94
CA GLU A 188 3.91 16.68 6.47
C GLU A 188 4.39 16.22 5.08
N ARG A 189 5.35 16.93 4.48
CA ARG A 189 5.86 16.63 3.13
C ARG A 189 7.29 16.10 3.17
N LEU A 190 7.52 15.05 2.39
CA LEU A 190 8.83 14.45 2.16
C LEU A 190 9.22 14.61 0.69
N PHE A 191 10.41 15.15 0.43
CA PHE A 191 11.03 15.19 -0.90
C PHE A 191 12.16 14.17 -0.99
N VAL A 192 12.13 13.31 -2.01
CA VAL A 192 13.03 12.16 -2.14
C VAL A 192 13.90 12.31 -3.38
N PHE A 193 15.22 12.23 -3.23
CA PHE A 193 16.20 12.48 -4.28
C PHE A 193 17.10 11.25 -4.49
N GLU A 194 17.68 11.13 -5.68
CA GLU A 194 18.64 10.06 -5.98
C GLU A 194 19.93 10.20 -5.16
N ALA A 195 20.49 11.42 -5.09
CA ALA A 195 21.74 11.67 -4.39
C ALA A 195 21.70 12.91 -3.47
N PRO A 196 22.64 13.02 -2.50
CA PRO A 196 22.73 14.16 -1.59
C PRO A 196 22.92 15.50 -2.29
N ILE A 197 23.68 15.54 -3.40
CA ILE A 197 23.93 16.78 -4.14
C ILE A 197 22.62 17.32 -4.76
N ASP A 198 21.75 16.44 -5.27
CA ASP A 198 20.46 16.83 -5.83
C ASP A 198 19.52 17.39 -4.77
N LEU A 199 19.50 16.74 -3.59
CA LEU A 199 18.78 17.25 -2.42
C LEU A 199 19.23 18.67 -2.09
N LEU A 200 20.53 18.89 -1.91
CA LEU A 200 21.07 20.23 -1.59
C LEU A 200 20.79 21.25 -2.70
N SER A 201 20.81 20.80 -3.96
CA SER A 201 20.53 21.64 -5.11
C SER A 201 19.07 22.09 -5.12
N PHE A 202 18.15 21.17 -4.81
CA PHE A 202 16.74 21.48 -4.66
C PHE A 202 16.49 22.50 -3.53
N LEU A 203 17.17 22.38 -2.39
CA LEU A 203 17.07 23.36 -1.31
C LEU A 203 17.48 24.77 -1.76
N CYS A 204 18.50 24.87 -2.62
CA CYS A 204 18.95 26.17 -3.17
C CYS A 204 17.94 26.75 -4.17
N LEU A 205 17.23 25.91 -4.93
CA LEU A 205 16.20 26.31 -5.89
C LEU A 205 14.89 26.71 -5.19
N PHE A 206 14.56 26.06 -4.07
CA PHE A 206 13.30 26.23 -3.33
C PHE A 206 13.55 26.61 -1.86
N LYS A 207 14.24 27.73 -1.63
CA LYS A 207 14.70 28.14 -0.29
C LYS A 207 13.61 28.49 0.72
N LYS A 208 12.42 28.89 0.27
CA LYS A 208 11.39 29.41 1.17
C LYS A 208 10.94 28.33 2.15
N ASP A 209 11.16 28.58 3.44
CA ASP A 209 10.76 27.70 4.54
C ASP A 209 11.18 26.23 4.37
N TRP A 210 12.32 25.98 3.71
CA TRP A 210 12.74 24.61 3.39
C TRP A 210 12.88 23.74 4.65
N GLN A 211 13.38 24.32 5.76
CA GLN A 211 13.52 23.64 7.05
C GLN A 211 12.21 23.10 7.65
N LYS A 212 11.04 23.56 7.18
CA LYS A 212 9.76 22.99 7.62
C LYS A 212 9.55 21.59 7.07
N GLN A 213 10.09 21.25 5.90
CA GLN A 213 9.80 19.98 5.22
C GLN A 213 10.92 18.96 5.45
N SER A 214 10.64 17.70 5.11
CA SER A 214 11.62 16.62 5.17
C SER A 214 12.21 16.33 3.80
N TYR A 215 13.50 15.95 3.76
CA TYR A 215 14.23 15.65 2.53
C TYR A 215 15.08 14.39 2.73
N LEU A 216 15.10 13.50 1.75
CA LEU A 216 15.81 12.22 1.82
C LEU A 216 16.58 11.97 0.52
N ALA A 217 17.86 11.61 0.63
CA ALA A 217 18.64 11.10 -0.49
C ALA A 217 18.73 9.57 -0.43
N LEU A 218 18.39 8.88 -1.51
CA LEU A 218 18.33 7.42 -1.59
C LEU A 218 19.69 6.75 -1.81
N GLY A 219 20.71 7.50 -2.22
CA GLY A 219 22.02 6.94 -2.56
C GLY A 219 21.96 6.01 -3.78
N GLY A 220 21.21 6.43 -4.80
CA GLY A 220 20.81 5.63 -5.96
C GLY A 220 19.29 5.46 -6.01
N VAL A 221 18.81 4.33 -6.55
CA VAL A 221 17.37 4.08 -6.78
C VAL A 221 16.74 3.08 -5.80
N GLY A 222 17.36 2.84 -4.64
CA GLY A 222 16.90 1.84 -3.67
C GLY A 222 15.73 2.32 -2.80
N GLU A 223 14.85 1.39 -2.41
CA GLU A 223 13.64 1.67 -1.61
C GLU A 223 13.86 1.70 -0.09
N LYS A 224 14.93 1.07 0.41
CA LYS A 224 15.13 0.82 1.85
C LYS A 224 15.08 2.10 2.69
N ALA A 225 15.78 3.15 2.25
CA ALA A 225 15.83 4.42 2.94
C ALA A 225 14.44 5.07 3.02
N LEU A 226 13.67 5.03 1.92
CA LEU A 226 12.33 5.61 1.86
C LEU A 226 11.37 4.91 2.83
N LEU A 227 11.31 3.59 2.77
CA LEU A 227 10.41 2.82 3.63
C LEU A 227 10.77 2.98 5.12
N ARG A 228 12.07 3.00 5.44
CA ARG A 228 12.51 3.26 6.81
C ARG A 228 12.13 4.68 7.27
N PHE A 229 12.37 5.68 6.43
CA PHE A 229 12.05 7.07 6.77
C PHE A 229 10.55 7.26 7.01
N LEU A 230 9.69 6.70 6.15
CA LEU A 230 8.23 6.78 6.32
C LEU A 230 7.75 6.03 7.56
N SER A 231 8.38 4.89 7.90
CA SER A 231 8.07 4.18 9.15
C SER A 231 8.47 4.97 10.39
N ASP A 232 9.59 5.70 10.36
CA ASP A 232 10.02 6.55 11.46
C ASP A 232 9.16 7.83 11.56
N ARG A 233 8.49 8.22 10.46
CA ARG A 233 7.77 9.50 10.34
C ARG A 233 6.31 9.32 9.92
N PRO A 234 5.43 8.89 10.85
CA PRO A 234 4.01 8.71 10.56
C PRO A 234 3.28 10.04 10.27
N ASN A 235 3.91 11.19 10.54
CA ASN A 235 3.34 12.52 10.26
C ASN A 235 3.37 12.91 8.76
N ILE A 236 4.11 12.17 7.93
CA ILE A 236 4.19 12.44 6.48
C ILE A 236 2.90 12.01 5.80
N LYS A 237 2.30 12.92 5.04
CA LYS A 237 1.09 12.68 4.22
C LYS A 237 1.36 12.71 2.72
N THR A 238 2.39 13.46 2.31
CA THR A 238 2.71 13.66 0.89
C THR A 238 4.18 13.39 0.61
N VAL A 239 4.45 12.56 -0.38
CA VAL A 239 5.79 12.22 -0.87
C VAL A 239 5.99 12.78 -2.27
N TYR A 240 7.05 13.56 -2.48
CA TYR A 240 7.48 14.05 -3.78
C TYR A 240 8.72 13.28 -4.22
N LEU A 241 8.59 12.44 -5.23
CA LEU A 241 9.69 11.74 -5.87
C LEU A 241 10.38 12.69 -6.85
N CYS A 242 11.62 13.04 -6.54
CA CYS A 242 12.45 14.03 -7.22
C CYS A 242 13.74 13.37 -7.75
N LEU A 243 13.66 12.14 -8.27
CA LEU A 243 14.79 11.42 -8.85
C LEU A 243 15.16 11.98 -10.23
N ASP A 244 16.30 11.55 -10.75
CA ASP A 244 16.84 11.96 -12.04
C ASP A 244 15.83 11.75 -13.19
N SER A 245 15.97 12.56 -14.24
CA SER A 245 15.05 12.56 -15.38
C SER A 245 15.38 11.53 -16.46
N ASP A 246 16.26 10.57 -16.15
CA ASP A 246 16.66 9.45 -16.99
C ASP A 246 15.79 8.19 -16.80
N ASN A 247 16.02 7.17 -17.62
CA ASN A 247 15.22 5.94 -17.57
C ASN A 247 15.29 5.24 -16.19
N ALA A 248 16.45 5.23 -15.55
CA ALA A 248 16.60 4.58 -14.25
C ALA A 248 15.80 5.33 -13.16
N GLY A 249 15.87 6.66 -13.15
CA GLY A 249 15.07 7.51 -12.26
C GLY A 249 13.57 7.41 -12.52
N ASN A 250 13.16 7.35 -13.80
CA ASN A 250 11.78 7.11 -14.22
C ASN A 250 11.22 5.79 -13.67
N ASP A 251 11.90 4.68 -13.96
CA ASP A 251 11.48 3.34 -13.54
C ASP A 251 11.47 3.21 -12.02
N ALA A 252 12.44 3.84 -11.35
CA ALA A 252 12.50 3.89 -9.91
C ALA A 252 11.30 4.65 -9.31
N CYS A 253 10.88 5.77 -9.90
CA CYS A 253 9.72 6.52 -9.38
C CYS A 253 8.43 5.70 -9.44
N SER A 254 8.17 5.00 -10.54
CA SER A 254 7.00 4.13 -10.67
C SER A 254 7.01 3.03 -9.62
N ARG A 255 8.14 2.33 -9.47
CA ARG A 255 8.30 1.27 -8.47
C ARG A 255 8.20 1.79 -7.03
N LEU A 256 8.79 2.94 -6.73
CA LEU A 256 8.74 3.52 -5.39
C LEU A 256 7.32 3.97 -5.03
N ALA A 257 6.56 4.53 -5.98
CA ALA A 257 5.17 4.92 -5.76
C ALA A 257 4.29 3.74 -5.34
N GLU A 258 4.49 2.55 -5.92
CA GLU A 258 3.80 1.32 -5.53
C GLU A 258 4.19 0.85 -4.12
N LEU A 259 5.45 1.04 -3.71
CA LEU A 259 5.98 0.61 -2.42
C LEU A 259 5.63 1.57 -1.26
N VAL A 260 5.31 2.82 -1.54
CA VAL A 260 4.87 3.78 -0.51
C VAL A 260 3.60 3.24 0.15
N PRO A 261 3.49 3.25 1.50
CA PRO A 261 2.31 2.73 2.20
C PRO A 261 0.98 3.36 1.75
N GLU A 262 -0.12 2.63 1.93
CA GLU A 262 -1.46 3.15 1.68
C GLU A 262 -1.78 4.37 2.54
N GLY A 263 -2.64 5.25 2.03
CA GLY A 263 -3.05 6.48 2.71
C GLY A 263 -2.14 7.70 2.46
N LEU A 264 -0.97 7.51 1.84
CA LEU A 264 -0.08 8.61 1.46
C LEU A 264 -0.32 9.03 0.01
N THR A 265 -0.21 10.33 -0.24
CA THR A 265 -0.22 10.88 -1.60
C THR A 265 1.21 10.89 -2.15
N VAL A 266 1.39 10.40 -3.38
CA VAL A 266 2.68 10.41 -4.08
C VAL A 266 2.59 11.29 -5.32
N HIS A 267 3.59 12.16 -5.47
CA HIS A 267 3.79 13.04 -6.61
C HIS A 267 5.18 12.84 -7.19
N ARG A 268 5.36 13.27 -8.43
CA ARG A 268 6.65 13.29 -9.10
C ARG A 268 7.00 14.68 -9.57
N LEU A 269 8.23 15.13 -9.27
CA LEU A 269 8.77 16.37 -9.79
C LEU A 269 9.97 16.02 -10.68
N LEU A 270 9.86 16.26 -11.98
CA LEU A 270 10.95 16.02 -12.92
C LEU A 270 11.82 17.28 -13.04
N PRO A 271 13.14 17.19 -12.83
CA PRO A 271 14.03 18.33 -13.04
C PRO A 271 14.02 18.77 -14.52
N LEU A 272 14.26 20.07 -14.77
CA LEU A 272 14.34 20.62 -16.13
C LEU A 272 15.43 19.94 -16.98
N TYR A 273 16.59 19.71 -16.36
CA TYR A 273 17.74 19.03 -16.95
C TYR A 273 17.82 17.57 -16.46
N LYS A 274 18.99 16.93 -16.58
CA LYS A 274 19.15 15.53 -16.19
C LYS A 274 18.89 15.33 -14.69
N ASP A 275 19.51 16.16 -13.86
CA ASP A 275 19.43 16.10 -12.40
C ASP A 275 19.22 17.50 -11.80
N TRP A 276 18.99 17.60 -10.49
CA TRP A 276 18.71 18.89 -9.84
C TRP A 276 19.97 19.75 -9.71
N ASN A 277 21.16 19.15 -9.72
CA ASN A 277 22.40 19.91 -9.71
C ASN A 277 22.65 20.63 -11.03
N GLU A 278 22.36 20.00 -12.17
CA GLU A 278 22.40 20.64 -13.49
C GLU A 278 21.41 21.82 -13.54
N VAL A 279 20.20 21.65 -13.03
CA VAL A 279 19.21 22.75 -12.92
C VAL A 279 19.76 23.91 -12.09
N LEU A 280 20.41 23.62 -10.96
CA LEU A 280 21.04 24.66 -10.15
C LEU A 280 22.22 25.34 -10.88
N GLN A 281 23.04 24.56 -11.58
CA GLN A 281 24.19 25.08 -12.29
C GLN A 281 23.78 26.07 -13.40
N HIS A 282 22.69 25.77 -14.09
CA HIS A 282 22.10 26.60 -15.14
C HIS A 282 21.03 27.59 -14.64
N ARG A 283 20.84 27.76 -13.31
CA ARG A 283 19.73 28.56 -12.75
C ARG A 283 19.59 29.98 -13.30
N ALA A 284 20.69 30.61 -13.73
CA ALA A 284 20.71 31.96 -14.29
C ALA A 284 20.23 32.03 -15.75
N GLU A 285 20.26 30.90 -16.46
CA GLU A 285 19.81 30.75 -17.86
C GLU A 285 18.33 30.37 -17.94
N ILE A 286 17.74 29.89 -16.83
CA ILE A 286 16.35 29.45 -16.75
C ILE A 286 15.45 30.67 -16.48
N ALA A 287 14.59 30.99 -17.44
CA ALA A 287 13.62 32.08 -17.31
C ALA A 287 12.56 31.77 -16.22
N ASP A 288 12.20 32.79 -15.44
CA ASP A 288 11.08 32.81 -14.49
C ASP A 288 11.05 31.67 -13.44
N GLY A 289 12.20 31.09 -13.08
CA GLY A 289 12.27 30.07 -12.03
C GLY A 289 11.57 28.75 -12.38
N LYS A 290 11.39 28.45 -13.67
CA LYS A 290 10.81 27.20 -14.17
C LYS A 290 11.78 26.02 -14.07
N TYR A 291 12.15 25.66 -12.85
CA TYR A 291 13.14 24.61 -12.56
C TYR A 291 12.61 23.18 -12.77
N ILE A 292 11.29 23.02 -12.88
CA ILE A 292 10.60 21.73 -13.01
C ILE A 292 10.16 21.58 -14.46
N ARG A 293 10.59 20.50 -15.12
CA ARG A 293 10.14 20.15 -16.48
C ARG A 293 8.66 19.80 -16.49
N GLU A 294 8.29 18.93 -15.56
CA GLU A 294 6.98 18.33 -15.45
C GLU A 294 6.70 17.96 -13.99
N ALA A 295 5.48 18.24 -13.52
CA ALA A 295 5.00 17.82 -12.20
C ALA A 295 3.83 16.86 -12.40
N ILE A 296 4.03 15.58 -12.06
CA ILE A 296 3.01 14.54 -12.15
C ILE A 296 2.38 14.41 -10.77
N TYR A 297 1.15 14.89 -10.64
CA TYR A 297 0.35 14.77 -9.43
C TYR A 297 -0.45 13.47 -9.44
N GLY A 298 -0.77 12.94 -8.26
CA GLY A 298 -1.58 11.73 -8.12
C GLY A 298 -0.95 10.44 -8.68
N LEU A 299 0.37 10.25 -8.61
CA LEU A 299 0.98 8.94 -8.92
C LEU A 299 0.41 7.84 -8.00
N LYS A 300 0.08 8.21 -6.78
CA LYS A 300 -0.71 7.43 -5.83
C LYS A 300 -1.53 8.42 -5.01
N GLU A 301 -2.81 8.12 -4.84
CA GLU A 301 -3.72 8.90 -4.00
C GLU A 301 -4.34 7.98 -2.95
N PRO A 302 -4.63 8.49 -1.74
CA PRO A 302 -5.40 7.73 -0.78
C PRO A 302 -6.77 7.38 -1.37
N PRO A 303 -7.28 6.16 -1.13
CA PRO A 303 -8.66 5.85 -1.50
C PRO A 303 -9.60 6.85 -0.82
N GLN A 304 -10.58 7.36 -1.57
CA GLN A 304 -11.56 8.31 -1.07
C GLN A 304 -12.36 7.64 0.06
N GLU A 305 -12.41 8.24 1.25
CA GLU A 305 -13.23 7.72 2.34
C GLU A 305 -14.71 7.79 1.92
N GLU A 306 -15.35 6.62 1.75
CA GLU A 306 -16.80 6.54 1.54
C GLU A 306 -17.50 6.98 2.82
N THR A 307 -18.00 8.22 2.84
CA THR A 307 -18.84 8.70 3.93
C THR A 307 -20.24 8.11 3.79
N VAL A 308 -20.78 7.54 4.88
CA VAL A 308 -22.15 7.03 4.90
C VAL A 308 -23.12 8.20 4.89
N GLU A 309 -24.02 8.24 3.91
CA GLU A 309 -25.13 9.20 3.90
C GLU A 309 -26.15 8.83 4.99
N ILE A 310 -26.33 9.72 5.96
CA ILE A 310 -27.27 9.54 7.07
C ILE A 310 -28.44 10.52 6.89
N ILE A 311 -29.64 9.98 6.73
CA ILE A 311 -30.90 10.76 6.73
C ILE A 311 -31.54 10.73 8.11
N ARG A 312 -32.16 11.84 8.56
CA ARG A 312 -32.91 11.84 9.82
C ARG A 312 -34.31 11.28 9.58
N MET A 313 -34.80 10.44 10.50
CA MET A 313 -36.18 9.94 10.41
C MET A 313 -37.23 11.07 10.43
N SER A 314 -36.91 12.23 11.03
CA SER A 314 -37.77 13.42 11.01
C SER A 314 -37.91 14.09 9.64
N GLU A 315 -37.00 13.79 8.72
CA GLU A 315 -36.98 14.32 7.35
C GLU A 315 -37.68 13.36 6.36
N VAL A 316 -38.13 12.19 6.83
CA VAL A 316 -38.84 11.19 6.01
C VAL A 316 -40.35 11.41 6.13
N ASP A 317 -40.98 11.79 5.02
CA ASP A 317 -42.44 11.98 4.96
C ASP A 317 -43.20 10.64 5.08
N THR A 318 -44.36 10.67 5.75
CA THR A 318 -45.27 9.51 5.82
C THR A 318 -45.90 9.25 4.45
N GLN A 319 -45.90 7.99 4.01
CA GLN A 319 -46.49 7.56 2.74
C GLN A 319 -47.64 6.57 2.95
N THR A 320 -48.70 6.68 2.15
CA THR A 320 -49.80 5.71 2.11
C THR A 320 -49.40 4.48 1.30
N VAL A 321 -49.77 3.28 1.77
CA VAL A 321 -49.51 2.03 1.05
C VAL A 321 -50.62 1.78 0.04
N GLU A 322 -50.26 1.67 -1.24
CA GLU A 322 -51.16 1.15 -2.27
C GLU A 322 -51.10 -0.38 -2.30
N TRP A 323 -52.24 -1.03 -2.59
CA TRP A 323 -52.38 -2.48 -2.51
C TRP A 323 -52.84 -3.10 -3.84
N LEU A 324 -52.17 -4.18 -4.24
CA LEU A 324 -52.71 -5.12 -5.22
C LEU A 324 -53.78 -5.99 -4.55
N TRP A 325 -53.47 -6.51 -3.35
CA TRP A 325 -54.40 -7.32 -2.57
C TRP A 325 -54.21 -7.03 -1.08
N GLU A 326 -55.14 -6.30 -0.47
CA GLU A 326 -55.08 -5.96 0.95
C GLU A 326 -55.51 -7.15 1.83
N PRO A 327 -54.80 -7.46 2.94
CA PRO A 327 -53.55 -6.86 3.45
C PRO A 327 -52.28 -7.65 3.05
N TYR A 328 -52.30 -8.38 1.93
CA TYR A 328 -51.28 -9.38 1.58
C TYR A 328 -50.19 -8.88 0.62
N ILE A 329 -50.56 -8.18 -0.46
CA ILE A 329 -49.65 -7.80 -1.55
C ILE A 329 -49.73 -6.28 -1.78
N PRO A 330 -48.79 -5.50 -1.21
CA PRO A 330 -48.66 -4.08 -1.47
C PRO A 330 -47.89 -3.80 -2.75
N PHE A 331 -48.23 -2.70 -3.43
CA PHE A 331 -47.43 -2.13 -4.51
C PHE A 331 -46.13 -1.51 -3.94
N GLY A 332 -45.09 -1.49 -4.76
CA GLY A 332 -43.75 -0.97 -4.49
C GLY A 332 -42.90 -1.82 -3.53
N LYS A 333 -43.35 -3.03 -3.18
CA LYS A 333 -42.66 -3.90 -2.22
C LYS A 333 -42.52 -5.34 -2.72
N VAL A 334 -41.47 -6.01 -2.27
CA VAL A 334 -41.24 -7.43 -2.57
C VAL A 334 -42.15 -8.29 -1.69
N THR A 335 -42.95 -9.14 -2.33
CA THR A 335 -43.80 -10.14 -1.64
C THR A 335 -43.30 -11.55 -1.96
N ILE A 336 -43.10 -12.38 -0.94
CA ILE A 336 -42.65 -13.78 -1.09
C ILE A 336 -43.86 -14.70 -0.89
N VAL A 337 -44.14 -15.54 -1.89
CA VAL A 337 -45.15 -16.61 -1.80
C VAL A 337 -44.46 -17.93 -1.49
N GLN A 338 -44.73 -18.51 -0.32
CA GLN A 338 -44.14 -19.76 0.15
C GLN A 338 -45.20 -20.83 0.39
N GLY A 339 -44.86 -22.09 0.10
CA GLY A 339 -45.72 -23.26 0.29
C GLY A 339 -44.99 -24.55 -0.10
N ASN A 340 -45.49 -25.71 0.36
CA ASN A 340 -44.87 -27.00 0.07
C ASN A 340 -44.84 -27.29 -1.46
N PRO A 341 -43.92 -28.15 -1.93
CA PRO A 341 -43.93 -28.63 -3.32
C PRO A 341 -45.31 -29.21 -3.67
N GLY A 342 -45.85 -28.86 -4.85
CA GLY A 342 -47.15 -29.36 -5.32
C GLY A 342 -48.41 -28.63 -4.81
N GLU A 343 -48.29 -27.70 -3.84
CA GLU A 343 -49.45 -26.99 -3.26
C GLU A 343 -49.97 -25.80 -4.10
N GLY A 344 -49.66 -25.77 -5.41
CA GLY A 344 -50.26 -24.79 -6.32
C GLY A 344 -49.68 -23.36 -6.29
N LYS A 345 -48.43 -23.15 -5.84
CA LYS A 345 -47.76 -21.83 -5.87
C LYS A 345 -47.75 -21.18 -7.26
N THR A 346 -47.33 -21.94 -8.27
CA THR A 346 -47.33 -21.48 -9.67
C THR A 346 -48.75 -21.18 -10.14
N THR A 347 -49.72 -22.03 -9.80
CA THR A 347 -51.14 -21.81 -10.14
C THR A 347 -51.67 -20.52 -9.50
N PHE A 348 -51.33 -20.26 -8.24
CA PHE A 348 -51.66 -19.02 -7.55
C PHE A 348 -51.06 -17.79 -8.26
N ALA A 349 -49.76 -17.83 -8.58
CA ALA A 349 -49.08 -16.73 -9.26
C ALA A 349 -49.68 -16.43 -10.65
N LEU A 350 -50.01 -17.46 -11.43
CA LEU A 350 -50.61 -17.29 -12.76
C LEU A 350 -52.05 -16.79 -12.70
N ARG A 351 -52.84 -17.21 -11.71
CA ARG A 351 -54.20 -16.67 -11.50
C ARG A 351 -54.17 -15.22 -11.03
N LEU A 352 -53.19 -14.86 -10.20
CA LEU A 352 -52.96 -13.47 -9.82
C LEU A 352 -52.60 -12.64 -11.06
N ALA A 353 -51.68 -13.13 -11.90
CA ALA A 353 -51.33 -12.47 -13.16
C ALA A 353 -52.56 -12.29 -14.07
N ALA A 354 -53.40 -13.32 -14.22
CA ALA A 354 -54.63 -13.24 -15.01
C ALA A 354 -55.60 -12.18 -14.50
N ALA A 355 -55.80 -12.09 -13.17
CA ALA A 355 -56.63 -11.04 -12.57
C ALA A 355 -56.07 -9.63 -12.87
N CYS A 356 -54.74 -9.46 -12.79
CA CYS A 356 -54.08 -8.20 -13.11
C CYS A 356 -54.24 -7.79 -14.58
N THR A 357 -54.15 -8.74 -15.53
CA THR A 357 -54.22 -8.43 -16.95
C THR A 357 -55.63 -8.23 -17.48
N THR A 358 -56.65 -8.73 -16.78
CA THR A 358 -58.07 -8.60 -17.17
C THR A 358 -58.86 -7.58 -16.35
N GLY A 359 -58.30 -7.08 -15.24
CA GLY A 359 -59.04 -6.26 -14.27
C GLY A 359 -59.98 -7.09 -13.41
N GLY A 360 -59.71 -8.39 -13.28
CA GLY A 360 -60.42 -9.32 -12.43
C GLY A 360 -60.41 -8.89 -10.97
N THR A 361 -61.45 -9.28 -10.23
CA THR A 361 -61.59 -8.90 -8.81
C THR A 361 -60.90 -9.94 -7.93
N LEU A 362 -59.93 -9.50 -7.12
CA LEU A 362 -59.35 -10.34 -6.07
C LEU A 362 -60.29 -10.41 -4.85
N PRO A 363 -60.28 -11.50 -4.07
CA PRO A 363 -61.16 -11.66 -2.91
C PRO A 363 -61.04 -10.48 -1.94
N GLY A 364 -62.18 -9.81 -1.68
CA GLY A 364 -62.25 -8.66 -0.77
C GLY A 364 -61.72 -7.34 -1.36
N MET A 365 -61.28 -7.31 -2.62
CA MET A 365 -60.77 -6.12 -3.28
C MET A 365 -61.78 -5.51 -4.25
N LYS A 366 -61.57 -4.24 -4.59
CA LYS A 366 -62.24 -3.60 -5.73
C LYS A 366 -61.50 -3.97 -7.03
N PRO A 367 -62.19 -4.00 -8.18
CA PRO A 367 -61.53 -4.17 -9.48
C PRO A 367 -60.49 -3.07 -9.70
N LEU A 368 -59.33 -3.46 -10.21
CA LEU A 368 -58.28 -2.54 -10.67
C LEU A 368 -58.35 -2.43 -12.19
N PRO A 369 -57.99 -1.28 -12.79
CA PRO A 369 -57.78 -1.19 -14.23
C PRO A 369 -56.75 -2.23 -14.66
N PRO A 370 -56.94 -2.96 -15.76
CA PRO A 370 -55.99 -3.98 -16.16
C PRO A 370 -54.63 -3.37 -16.53
N PHE A 371 -53.54 -4.05 -16.18
CA PHE A 371 -52.16 -3.60 -16.39
C PHE A 371 -51.24 -4.73 -16.84
N GLN A 372 -50.03 -4.37 -17.27
CA GLN A 372 -49.05 -5.32 -17.80
C GLN A 372 -48.35 -6.07 -16.67
N VAL A 373 -48.17 -7.38 -16.84
CA VAL A 373 -47.49 -8.27 -15.90
C VAL A 373 -46.27 -8.86 -16.57
N ILE A 374 -45.11 -8.71 -15.94
CA ILE A 374 -43.91 -9.44 -16.34
C ILE A 374 -43.87 -10.73 -15.51
N TYR A 375 -43.91 -11.88 -16.17
CA TYR A 375 -43.80 -13.19 -15.54
C TYR A 375 -42.48 -13.84 -15.94
N GLN A 376 -41.62 -14.14 -14.96
CA GLN A 376 -40.34 -14.82 -15.18
C GLN A 376 -40.31 -16.15 -14.43
N THR A 377 -39.84 -17.20 -15.08
CA THR A 377 -39.65 -18.53 -14.48
C THR A 377 -38.41 -19.20 -15.06
N ALA A 378 -37.67 -19.91 -14.22
CA ALA A 378 -36.56 -20.79 -14.63
C ALA A 378 -36.94 -22.29 -14.54
N GLU A 379 -38.09 -22.61 -13.95
CA GLU A 379 -38.53 -23.99 -13.67
C GLU A 379 -39.47 -24.52 -14.76
N ASP A 380 -40.45 -23.70 -15.18
CA ASP A 380 -41.53 -24.11 -16.07
C ASP A 380 -41.29 -23.62 -17.50
N GLY A 381 -41.58 -24.47 -18.49
CA GLY A 381 -41.52 -24.09 -19.91
C GLY A 381 -42.63 -23.09 -20.29
N LEU A 382 -42.27 -22.04 -21.03
CA LEU A 382 -43.22 -20.99 -21.42
C LEU A 382 -44.35 -21.52 -22.31
N GLY A 383 -44.00 -22.32 -23.32
CA GLY A 383 -44.96 -22.81 -24.33
C GLY A 383 -45.79 -24.00 -23.90
N ASP A 384 -45.23 -24.89 -23.08
CA ASP A 384 -45.86 -26.16 -22.68
C ASP A 384 -46.57 -26.10 -21.32
N THR A 385 -46.18 -25.16 -20.45
CA THR A 385 -46.67 -25.11 -19.06
C THR A 385 -47.30 -23.76 -18.73
N VAL A 386 -46.56 -22.66 -18.90
CA VAL A 386 -47.02 -21.32 -18.50
C VAL A 386 -48.18 -20.85 -19.38
N LYS A 387 -48.01 -20.86 -20.70
CA LYS A 387 -49.02 -20.37 -21.65
C LYS A 387 -50.36 -21.12 -21.56
N PRO A 388 -50.41 -22.47 -21.53
CA PRO A 388 -51.67 -23.18 -21.36
C PRO A 388 -52.40 -22.83 -20.05
N ARG A 389 -51.65 -22.68 -18.93
CA ARG A 389 -52.23 -22.31 -17.62
C ARG A 389 -52.74 -20.87 -17.58
N LEU A 390 -52.08 -19.94 -18.27
CA LEU A 390 -52.58 -18.57 -18.43
C LEU A 390 -53.87 -18.53 -19.26
N MET A 391 -53.93 -19.33 -20.34
CA MET A 391 -55.15 -19.46 -21.15
C MET A 391 -56.30 -20.06 -20.33
N GLU A 392 -56.04 -21.09 -19.53
CA GLU A 392 -57.02 -21.68 -18.61
C GLU A 392 -57.50 -20.69 -17.54
N ALA A 393 -56.61 -19.80 -17.08
CA ALA A 393 -56.94 -18.73 -16.14
C ALA A 393 -57.60 -17.50 -16.80
N GLU A 394 -57.88 -17.56 -18.12
CA GLU A 394 -58.48 -16.46 -18.91
C GLU A 394 -57.65 -15.16 -18.88
N ALA A 395 -56.33 -15.26 -18.79
CA ALA A 395 -55.44 -14.11 -18.83
C ALA A 395 -55.44 -13.42 -20.21
N ASP A 396 -55.39 -12.08 -20.23
CA ASP A 396 -55.04 -11.33 -21.45
C ASP A 396 -53.54 -11.53 -21.75
N LEU A 397 -53.25 -12.39 -22.72
CA LEU A 397 -51.88 -12.79 -23.07
C LEU A 397 -51.06 -11.65 -23.67
N ASP A 398 -51.68 -10.63 -24.28
CA ASP A 398 -50.96 -9.48 -24.84
C ASP A 398 -50.39 -8.58 -23.73
N ARG A 399 -50.86 -8.76 -22.49
CA ARG A 399 -50.39 -8.05 -21.29
C ARG A 399 -49.49 -8.90 -20.39
N VAL A 400 -49.24 -10.17 -20.74
CA VAL A 400 -48.27 -11.01 -20.03
C VAL A 400 -46.97 -11.04 -20.80
N LEU A 401 -45.95 -10.39 -20.24
CA LEU A 401 -44.63 -10.22 -20.83
C LEU A 401 -43.61 -11.13 -20.16
N VAL A 402 -42.57 -11.52 -20.89
CA VAL A 402 -41.45 -12.33 -20.39
C VAL A 402 -40.15 -11.70 -20.86
N ILE A 403 -39.14 -11.65 -19.99
CA ILE A 403 -37.79 -11.20 -20.39
C ILE A 403 -37.08 -12.38 -21.06
N ASP A 404 -36.58 -12.16 -22.27
CA ASP A 404 -35.84 -13.18 -23.01
C ASP A 404 -34.47 -13.45 -22.36
N GLU A 405 -34.31 -14.65 -21.81
CA GLU A 405 -33.09 -15.14 -21.17
C GLU A 405 -32.18 -15.94 -22.12
N ALA A 406 -32.53 -16.12 -23.40
CA ALA A 406 -31.78 -16.97 -24.33
C ALA A 406 -30.30 -16.56 -24.50
N LYS A 407 -29.96 -15.29 -24.23
CA LYS A 407 -28.59 -14.77 -24.29
C LYS A 407 -27.91 -14.66 -22.92
N ARG A 408 -28.69 -14.47 -21.85
CA ARG A 408 -28.18 -14.22 -20.50
C ARG A 408 -29.29 -14.44 -19.46
N GLU A 409 -29.00 -15.30 -18.49
CA GLU A 409 -29.82 -15.51 -17.29
C GLU A 409 -30.05 -14.20 -16.53
N LEU A 410 -31.19 -14.11 -15.86
CA LEU A 410 -31.64 -12.93 -15.12
C LEU A 410 -31.31 -13.06 -13.64
N THR A 411 -30.73 -12.01 -13.05
CA THR A 411 -30.53 -11.89 -11.60
C THR A 411 -31.44 -10.79 -11.04
N LEU A 412 -31.70 -10.80 -9.73
CA LEU A 412 -32.51 -9.76 -9.08
C LEU A 412 -31.91 -8.35 -9.19
N SER A 413 -30.60 -8.23 -9.42
CA SER A 413 -29.88 -6.97 -9.63
C SER A 413 -29.71 -6.60 -11.11
N ASP A 414 -30.34 -7.33 -12.03
CA ASP A 414 -30.21 -7.08 -13.46
C ASP A 414 -31.04 -5.86 -13.88
N GLU A 415 -30.37 -4.83 -14.43
CA GLU A 415 -30.99 -3.60 -14.94
C GLU A 415 -32.09 -3.85 -15.99
N ARG A 416 -32.09 -5.02 -16.66
CA ARG A 416 -33.16 -5.39 -17.59
C ARG A 416 -34.53 -5.44 -16.90
N ILE A 417 -34.60 -5.77 -15.62
CA ILE A 417 -35.86 -5.79 -14.86
C ILE A 417 -36.44 -4.38 -14.79
N GLU A 418 -35.64 -3.40 -14.35
CA GLU A 418 -36.07 -2.00 -14.25
C GLU A 418 -36.45 -1.42 -15.63
N LYS A 419 -35.64 -1.71 -16.66
CA LYS A 419 -35.92 -1.29 -18.04
C LYS A 419 -37.23 -1.90 -18.55
N ALA A 420 -37.46 -3.19 -18.30
CA ALA A 420 -38.69 -3.87 -18.74
C ALA A 420 -39.92 -3.32 -18.03
N ILE A 421 -39.84 -3.04 -16.72
CA ILE A 421 -40.95 -2.44 -15.96
C ILE A 421 -41.29 -1.06 -16.53
N THR A 422 -40.27 -0.20 -16.70
CA THR A 422 -40.47 1.20 -17.14
C THR A 422 -40.97 1.29 -18.58
N GLN A 423 -40.36 0.54 -19.50
CA GLN A 423 -40.70 0.59 -20.94
C GLN A 423 -42.10 0.06 -21.24
N ASN A 424 -42.56 -0.90 -20.43
CA ASN A 424 -43.84 -1.55 -20.64
C ASN A 424 -44.90 -1.07 -19.64
N GLY A 425 -44.62 -0.07 -18.80
CA GLY A 425 -45.59 0.43 -17.82
C GLY A 425 -46.16 -0.66 -16.92
N ALA A 426 -45.35 -1.68 -16.59
CA ALA A 426 -45.74 -2.67 -15.60
C ALA A 426 -45.86 -1.96 -14.25
N ARG A 427 -46.92 -2.26 -13.49
CA ARG A 427 -47.17 -1.57 -12.23
C ARG A 427 -46.36 -2.23 -11.11
N LEU A 428 -45.56 -1.42 -10.42
CA LEU A 428 -44.83 -1.82 -9.22
C LEU A 428 -45.64 -1.58 -7.97
#